data_AF-A0AAV9EF89-F1
#
_entry.id   AF-A0AAV9EF89-F1
#
_cell.length_a   1.000
_cell.length_b   1.000
_cell.length_c   1.000
_cell.angle_alpha   90.00
_cell.angle_beta   90.00
_cell.angle_gamma   90.00
#
_symmetry.space_group_name_H-M   'P 1'
#
loop_
_entity.id
_entity.type
_entity.pdbx_description
1 polymer ?
#
loop_
_entity_poly.entity_id
_entity_poly.type
_entity_poly.pdbx_seq_one_letter_code
_entity_poly.pdbx_strand_id
1 'polypeptide(L)'
;MRPENAQFDVEFAHSKRPDRRRGGGWVTLPFIAGNIVLMGIAVGGANSNLIVYLIQKVGVKSIDAAQISNIVNGCMNLTPVAGAIIADSYFGCFAIVEVASFIAFLI
;
A
#
# COMPACT_ATOMS: atom_id res chain seq x y z
N MET A 1 27.16 17.62 -47.45
CA MET A 1 26.38 16.61 -46.70
C MET A 1 26.51 16.97 -45.22
N ARG A 2 25.41 17.42 -44.60
CA ARG A 2 25.37 18.15 -43.31
C ARG A 2 25.12 17.13 -42.16
N PRO A 3 25.92 17.08 -41.08
CA PRO A 3 25.79 16.12 -39.97
C PRO A 3 24.75 16.50 -38.87
N GLU A 4 23.93 17.53 -39.11
CA GLU A 4 22.95 18.11 -38.17
C GLU A 4 21.71 17.23 -37.89
N ASN A 5 21.37 16.35 -38.82
CA ASN A 5 20.21 15.47 -38.77
C ASN A 5 20.46 14.18 -37.98
N ALA A 6 21.70 13.68 -37.92
CA ALA A 6 22.02 12.46 -37.18
C ALA A 6 21.87 12.63 -35.66
N GLN A 7 22.17 13.82 -35.13
CA GLN A 7 22.03 14.11 -33.69
C GLN A 7 20.54 14.25 -33.28
N PHE A 8 19.72 14.83 -34.16
CA PHE A 8 18.28 14.95 -33.99
C PHE A 8 17.58 13.57 -34.06
N ASP A 9 18.04 12.68 -34.94
CA ASP A 9 17.53 11.31 -35.05
C ASP A 9 17.89 10.45 -33.82
N VAL A 10 19.06 10.67 -33.20
CA VAL A 10 19.49 9.98 -31.97
C VAL A 10 18.75 10.50 -30.73
N GLU A 11 18.44 11.79 -30.66
CA GLU A 11 17.60 12.38 -29.59
C GLU A 11 16.14 11.87 -29.68
N PHE A 12 15.60 11.73 -30.89
CA PHE A 12 14.29 11.12 -31.13
C PHE A 12 14.26 9.59 -30.90
N ALA A 13 15.38 8.89 -31.15
CA ALA A 13 15.49 7.46 -30.90
C ALA A 13 15.56 7.11 -29.40
N HIS A 14 16.09 8.02 -28.56
CA HIS A 14 16.13 7.80 -27.10
C HIS A 14 14.80 8.20 -26.40
N SER A 15 13.92 8.94 -27.08
CA SER A 15 12.60 9.34 -26.57
C SER A 15 11.44 8.47 -27.11
N LYS A 16 11.65 7.16 -27.28
CA LYS A 16 10.56 6.20 -27.45
C LYS A 16 10.79 4.91 -26.68
N ARG A 17 10.63 4.98 -25.35
CA ARG A 17 10.07 3.82 -24.64
C ARG A 17 8.56 3.88 -24.83
N PRO A 18 7.90 2.89 -25.47
CA PRO A 18 6.46 2.82 -25.43
C PRO A 18 6.08 2.51 -23.97
N ASP A 19 5.70 3.54 -23.21
CA ASP A 19 5.02 3.33 -21.95
C ASP A 19 3.61 2.84 -22.28
N ARG A 20 3.51 1.54 -22.55
CA ARG A 20 2.25 0.84 -22.70
C ARG A 20 2.11 -0.11 -21.53
N ARG A 21 2.22 0.42 -20.31
CA ARG A 21 1.50 -0.16 -19.18
C ARG A 21 0.02 -0.05 -19.52
N ARG A 22 -0.55 -1.09 -20.14
CA ARG A 22 -1.99 -1.39 -20.06
C ARG A 22 -2.28 -1.68 -18.58
N GLY A 23 -2.20 -0.65 -17.74
CA GLY A 23 -2.46 -0.71 -16.32
C GLY A 23 -3.95 -0.93 -16.10
N GLY A 24 -4.26 -1.82 -15.16
CA GLY A 24 -5.58 -2.33 -14.80
C GLY A 24 -6.76 -1.42 -15.17
N GLY A 25 -7.52 -1.86 -16.17
CA GLY A 25 -8.73 -1.19 -16.61
C GLY A 25 -9.93 -1.43 -15.68
N TRP A 26 -11.13 -1.37 -16.27
CA TRP A 26 -12.42 -1.63 -15.61
C TRP A 26 -12.51 -2.97 -14.87
N VAL A 27 -11.66 -3.95 -15.22
CA VAL A 27 -11.60 -5.27 -14.57
C VAL A 27 -10.96 -5.23 -13.17
N THR A 28 -10.02 -4.31 -12.91
CA THR A 28 -9.41 -4.18 -11.57
C THR A 28 -10.25 -3.36 -10.60
N LEU A 29 -11.15 -2.52 -11.11
CA LEU A 29 -12.05 -1.71 -10.28
C LEU A 29 -12.93 -2.52 -9.32
N PRO A 30 -13.64 -3.59 -9.73
CA PRO A 30 -14.46 -4.38 -8.80
C PRO A 30 -13.60 -5.09 -7.74
N PHE A 31 -12.38 -5.49 -8.08
CA PHE A 31 -11.45 -6.11 -7.12
C PHE A 31 -10.99 -5.11 -6.05
N ILE A 32 -10.67 -3.87 -6.45
CA ILE A 32 -10.30 -2.80 -5.52
C ILE A 32 -11.50 -2.38 -4.67
N ALA A 33 -12.68 -2.20 -5.30
CA ALA A 33 -13.90 -1.85 -4.60
C ALA A 33 -14.31 -2.92 -3.57
N GLY A 34 -14.21 -4.20 -3.93
CA GLY A 34 -14.44 -5.31 -3.02
C GLY A 34 -13.50 -5.30 -1.82
N ASN A 35 -12.21 -5.01 -2.03
CA ASN A 35 -11.24 -4.87 -0.95
C ASN A 35 -11.57 -3.69 -0.01
N ILE A 36 -11.96 -2.53 -0.55
CA ILE A 36 -12.34 -1.37 0.26
C ILE A 36 -13.57 -1.70 1.13
N VAL A 37 -14.59 -2.32 0.54
CA VAL A 37 -15.81 -2.70 1.26
C VAL A 37 -15.50 -3.74 2.32
N LEU A 38 -14.72 -4.77 1.99
CA LEU A 38 -14.31 -5.81 2.93
C LEU A 38 -13.54 -5.22 4.12
N MET A 39 -12.59 -4.33 3.85
CA MET A 39 -11.80 -3.68 4.90
C MET A 39 -12.68 -2.78 5.78
N GLY A 40 -13.64 -2.05 5.21
CA GLY A 40 -14.60 -1.27 5.97
C GLY A 40 -15.47 -2.12 6.90
N ILE A 41 -15.96 -3.27 6.42
CA ILE A 41 -16.74 -4.21 7.23
C ILE A 41 -15.88 -4.84 8.33
N ALA A 42 -14.64 -5.25 8.00
CA ALA A 42 -13.73 -5.84 8.96
C ALA A 42 -13.39 -4.87 10.10
N VAL A 43 -13.03 -3.62 9.76
CA VAL A 43 -12.70 -2.58 10.73
C VAL A 43 -13.93 -2.19 11.55
N GLY A 44 -15.06 -1.93 10.91
CA GLY A 44 -16.30 -1.55 11.60
C GLY A 44 -16.80 -2.66 12.53
N GLY A 45 -16.77 -3.92 12.06
CA GLY A 45 -17.17 -5.10 12.84
C GLY A 45 -16.23 -5.38 14.01
N ALA A 46 -14.91 -5.33 13.78
CA ALA A 46 -13.92 -5.52 14.83
C ALA A 46 -14.02 -4.43 15.90
N ASN A 47 -14.13 -3.15 15.52
CA ASN A 47 -14.22 -2.04 16.46
C ASN A 47 -15.52 -2.11 17.29
N SER A 48 -16.64 -2.43 16.66
CA SER A 48 -17.92 -2.57 17.36
C SER A 48 -17.91 -3.75 18.34
N ASN A 49 -17.37 -4.90 17.92
CA ASN A 49 -17.25 -6.07 18.80
C ASN A 49 -16.28 -5.83 19.96
N LEU A 50 -15.18 -5.12 19.71
CA LEU A 50 -14.20 -4.76 20.74
C LEU A 50 -14.80 -3.87 21.82
N ILE A 51 -15.55 -2.82 21.45
CA ILE A 51 -16.20 -1.91 22.41
C ILE A 51 -17.21 -2.68 23.27
N VAL A 52 -18.06 -3.52 22.64
CA VAL A 52 -19.04 -4.34 23.37
C VAL A 52 -18.35 -5.30 24.33
N TYR A 53 -17.25 -5.95 23.92
CA TYR A 53 -16.49 -6.84 24.78
C TYR A 53 -15.90 -6.12 26.00
N LEU A 54 -15.32 -4.92 25.81
CA LEU A 54 -14.76 -4.14 26.91
C LEU A 54 -15.82 -3.71 27.93
N ILE A 55 -17.01 -3.32 27.46
CA ILE A 55 -18.11 -2.91 28.34
C ILE A 55 -18.72 -4.11 29.08
N GLN A 56 -18.97 -5.21 28.38
CA GLN A 56 -19.84 -6.28 28.87
C GLN A 56 -19.09 -7.42 29.57
N LYS A 57 -17.86 -7.72 29.15
CA LYS A 57 -17.04 -8.83 29.70
C LYS A 57 -15.99 -8.35 30.70
N VAL A 58 -15.42 -7.17 30.48
CA VAL A 58 -14.35 -6.63 31.34
C VAL A 58 -14.92 -5.68 32.41
N GLY A 59 -16.17 -5.22 32.26
CA GLY A 59 -16.88 -4.42 33.26
C GLY A 59 -16.24 -3.05 33.52
N VAL A 60 -15.45 -2.56 32.55
CA VAL A 60 -14.73 -1.30 32.68
C VAL A 60 -15.70 -0.14 32.46
N LYS A 61 -15.60 0.93 33.27
CA LYS A 61 -16.38 2.15 33.06
C LYS A 61 -16.25 2.59 31.60
N SER A 62 -17.36 2.95 30.96
CA SER A 62 -17.42 3.32 29.53
C SER A 62 -16.38 4.35 29.08
N ILE A 63 -15.85 5.14 30.04
CA ILE A 63 -14.79 6.13 29.84
C ILE A 63 -13.45 5.46 29.45
N ASP A 64 -13.08 4.35 30.07
CA ASP A 64 -11.81 3.65 29.80
C ASP A 64 -11.91 2.80 28.52
N ALA A 65 -13.08 2.21 28.26
CA ALA A 65 -13.37 1.54 27.00
C ALA A 65 -13.31 2.49 25.79
N ALA A 66 -13.81 3.72 25.96
CA ALA A 66 -13.68 4.76 24.95
C ALA A 66 -12.22 5.19 24.74
N GLN A 67 -11.41 5.22 25.80
CA GLN A 67 -9.99 5.55 25.71
C GLN A 67 -9.22 4.50 24.91
N ILE A 68 -9.46 3.21 25.18
CA ILE A 68 -8.86 2.10 24.41
C ILE A 68 -9.34 2.12 22.96
N SER A 69 -10.64 2.34 22.71
CA SER A 69 -11.16 2.47 21.35
C SER A 69 -10.54 3.65 20.59
N ASN A 70 -10.28 4.77 21.28
CA ASN A 70 -9.64 5.93 20.66
C ASN A 70 -8.16 5.66 20.32
N ILE A 71 -7.44 4.89 21.15
CA ILE A 71 -6.07 4.43 20.83
C ILE A 71 -6.09 3.49 19.63
N VAL A 72 -7.01 2.53 19.59
CA VAL A 72 -7.16 1.61 18.44
C VAL A 72 -7.47 2.39 17.17
N ASN A 73 -8.36 3.38 17.23
CA ASN A 73 -8.65 4.25 16.10
C ASN A 73 -7.43 5.09 15.67
N GLY A 74 -6.62 5.57 16.63
CA GLY A 74 -5.32 6.18 16.36
C GLY A 74 -4.38 5.25 15.60
N CYS A 75 -4.23 4.00 16.05
CA CYS A 75 -3.42 2.98 15.37
C CYS A 75 -3.94 2.67 13.96
N MET A 76 -5.26 2.61 13.76
CA MET A 76 -5.86 2.38 12.44
C MET A 76 -5.54 3.53 11.46
N ASN A 77 -5.41 4.76 11.93
CA ASN A 77 -5.00 5.90 11.10
C ASN A 77 -3.48 5.96 10.84
N LEU A 78 -2.67 5.46 11.78
CA LEU A 78 -1.21 5.38 11.63
C LEU A 78 -0.77 4.20 10.74
N THR A 79 -1.56 3.13 10.72
CA THR A 79 -1.25 1.91 9.95
C THR A 79 -1.04 2.18 8.45
N PRO A 80 -1.88 2.98 7.74
CA PRO A 80 -1.64 3.38 6.36
C PRO A 80 -0.35 4.17 6.17
N VAL A 81 -0.01 5.04 7.10
CA VAL A 81 1.22 5.87 7.03
C VAL A 81 2.45 4.98 7.17
N ALA A 82 2.46 4.10 8.17
CA ALA A 82 3.52 3.11 8.34
C ALA A 82 3.60 2.17 7.12
N GLY A 83 2.45 1.71 6.61
CA GLY A 83 2.34 0.88 5.42
C GLY A 83 2.86 1.57 4.16
N ALA A 84 2.63 2.88 4.00
CA ALA A 84 3.17 3.68 2.91
C ALA A 84 4.70 3.79 3.00
N ILE A 85 5.25 4.08 4.18
CA ILE A 85 6.71 4.15 4.39
C ILE A 85 7.38 2.80 4.08
N ILE A 86 6.76 1.70 4.54
CA ILE A 86 7.22 0.35 4.25
C ILE A 86 7.10 0.09 2.74
N ALA A 87 5.96 0.38 2.12
CA ALA A 87 5.75 0.17 0.69
C ALA A 87 6.76 0.96 -0.18
N ASP A 88 7.00 2.23 0.13
CA ASP A 88 7.98 3.07 -0.58
C ASP A 88 9.41 2.53 -0.43
N SER A 89 9.73 1.94 0.73
CA SER A 89 11.01 1.27 0.95
C SER A 89 11.10 -0.04 0.15
N TYR A 90 10.07 -0.89 0.21
CA TYR A 90 10.07 -2.23 -0.40
C TYR A 90 9.92 -2.23 -1.93
N PHE A 91 9.10 -1.34 -2.51
CA PHE A 91 8.84 -1.32 -3.96
C PHE A 91 9.94 -0.68 -4.81
N GLY A 92 10.88 0.06 -4.21
CA GLY A 92 11.92 0.77 -4.94
C GLY A 92 13.28 0.05 -5.00
N CYS A 93 13.76 -0.48 -3.86
CA CYS A 93 15.12 -1.01 -3.76
C CYS A 93 15.24 -2.26 -2.88
N PHE A 94 14.49 -2.37 -1.78
CA PHE A 94 14.65 -3.51 -0.87
C PHE A 94 14.29 -4.85 -1.51
N ALA A 95 13.25 -4.93 -2.35
CA ALA A 95 12.95 -6.17 -3.08
C ALA A 95 14.10 -6.62 -3.99
N ILE A 96 14.80 -5.68 -4.63
CA ILE A 96 15.94 -5.97 -5.49
C ILE A 96 17.15 -6.38 -4.64
N VAL A 97 17.38 -5.71 -3.51
CA VAL A 97 18.47 -6.01 -2.57
C VAL A 97 18.29 -7.37 -1.92
N GLU A 98 17.08 -7.74 -1.50
CA GLU A 98 16.79 -9.06 -0.95
C GLU A 98 17.02 -10.16 -1.99
N VAL A 99 16.45 -10.00 -3.19
CA VAL A 99 16.64 -10.98 -4.29
C VAL A 99 18.12 -11.09 -4.69
N ALA A 100 18.84 -9.97 -4.81
CA ALA A 100 20.27 -9.97 -5.12
C ALA A 100 21.09 -10.66 -4.02
N SER A 101 20.74 -10.44 -2.75
CA SER A 101 21.41 -11.08 -1.61
C SER A 101 21.17 -12.58 -1.57
N PHE A 102 19.93 -13.04 -1.85
CA PHE A 102 19.63 -14.47 -1.96
C PHE A 102 20.37 -15.13 -3.13
N ILE A 103 20.43 -14.46 -4.29
CA ILE A 103 21.18 -14.97 -5.46
C ILE A 103 22.69 -15.03 -5.16
N ALA A 104 23.25 -14.01 -4.51
CA ALA A 104 24.67 -13.96 -4.16
C ALA A 104 25.09 -14.96 -3.08
N PHE A 105 24.17 -15.38 -2.20
CA PHE A 105 24.43 -16.44 -1.24
C PHE A 105 24.31 -17.85 -1.85
N LEU A 106 23.47 -17.99 -2.88
CA LEU A 106 23.20 -19.26 -3.54
C LEU A 106 24.24 -19.59 -4.65
N ILE A 107 24.88 -18.56 -5.21
CA ILE A 107 26.03 -18.69 -6.12
C ILE A 107 27.31 -19.08 -5.36
#